data_AF-A0A970EVH1-F1
#
_entry.id   AF-A0A970EVH1-F1
#
_cell.length_a   1.000
_cell.length_b   1.000
_cell.length_c   1.000
_cell.angle_alpha   90.00
_cell.angle_beta   90.00
_cell.angle_gamma   90.00
#
_symmetry.space_group_name_H-M   'P 1'
#
loop_
_entity.id
_entity.type
_entity.pdbx_description
1 polymer ?
#
loop_
_entity_poly.entity_id
_entity_poly.type
_entity_poly.pdbx_seq_one_letter_code
_entity_poly.pdbx_strand_id
1 'polypeptide(L)'
;DLDKPASDIAAIAPTYYVPGNHEYATRKDGAIFNILREAGITVLRNQSAMITRGEGEIMILGIDDPSGRADMMKMEEVFKLARSKTDSFILTLSHRYDRFEEYAELGMPLVLTGHAHGGLIRLPFTDGIVGPGRVLFPKFTNGLYQKGNTTMIASRGLGNASFSLRLFNRPHVPIITLKCADKK
;
A
#
# COMPACT_ATOMS: atom_id res chain seq x y z
N ASP A 1 -18.18 -11.74 3.53
CA ASP A 1 -18.80 -10.68 4.32
C ASP A 1 -17.74 -9.62 4.58
N LEU A 2 -17.73 -8.56 3.76
CA LEU A 2 -16.76 -7.44 3.82
C LEU A 2 -17.39 -6.20 4.47
N ASP A 3 -18.72 -6.12 4.48
CA ASP A 3 -19.50 -4.96 4.88
C ASP A 3 -19.21 -4.54 6.32
N LYS A 4 -19.28 -5.50 7.26
CA LYS A 4 -19.06 -5.20 8.67
C LYS A 4 -17.62 -4.72 8.96
N PRO A 5 -16.55 -5.46 8.57
CA PRO A 5 -15.18 -4.98 8.81
C PRO A 5 -14.88 -3.64 8.14
N ALA A 6 -15.41 -3.39 6.93
CA ALA A 6 -15.23 -2.12 6.23
C ALA A 6 -15.87 -0.96 7.01
N SER A 7 -17.11 -1.15 7.44
CA SER A 7 -17.86 -0.15 8.22
C SER A 7 -17.20 0.12 9.58
N ASP A 8 -16.76 -0.94 10.28
CA ASP A 8 -16.09 -0.81 11.58
C ASP A 8 -14.80 0.01 11.48
N ILE A 9 -13.98 -0.20 10.44
CA ILE A 9 -12.73 0.56 10.24
C ILE A 9 -13.01 2.01 9.85
N ALA A 10 -13.95 2.23 8.91
CA ALA A 10 -14.30 3.57 8.48
C ALA A 10 -14.91 4.43 9.61
N ALA A 11 -15.57 3.80 10.58
CA ALA A 11 -16.09 4.47 11.77
C ALA A 11 -14.98 4.96 12.73
N ILE A 12 -13.77 4.39 12.67
CA ILE A 12 -12.65 4.77 13.54
C ILE A 12 -11.91 5.99 12.99
N ALA A 13 -11.65 6.02 11.68
CA ALA A 13 -10.87 7.09 11.03
C ALA A 13 -11.11 7.14 9.51
N PRO A 14 -10.80 8.28 8.85
CA PRO A 14 -10.73 8.35 7.39
C PRO A 14 -9.85 7.23 6.84
N THR A 15 -10.42 6.44 5.93
CA THR A 15 -9.79 5.22 5.43
C THR A 15 -9.61 5.31 3.93
N TYR A 16 -8.38 5.05 3.48
CA TYR A 16 -7.98 5.04 2.08
C TYR A 16 -7.55 3.64 1.68
N TYR A 17 -7.99 3.20 0.50
CA TYR A 17 -7.81 1.84 0.04
C TYR A 17 -7.27 1.82 -1.38
N VAL A 18 -6.30 0.95 -1.64
CA VAL A 18 -5.86 0.59 -2.98
C VAL A 18 -6.09 -0.91 -3.19
N PRO A 19 -6.55 -1.33 -4.38
CA PRO A 19 -6.73 -2.75 -4.65
C PRO A 19 -5.39 -3.47 -4.72
N GLY A 20 -5.41 -4.75 -4.40
CA GLY A 20 -4.34 -5.68 -4.71
C GLY A 20 -4.75 -6.67 -5.81
N ASN A 21 -3.86 -7.62 -6.05
CA ASN A 21 -4.08 -8.67 -7.05
C ASN A 21 -5.30 -9.56 -6.75
N HIS A 22 -5.68 -9.69 -5.47
CA HIS A 22 -6.76 -10.59 -5.07
C HIS A 22 -8.14 -10.03 -5.40
N GLU A 23 -8.35 -8.71 -5.31
CA GLU A 23 -9.60 -8.06 -5.70
C GLU A 23 -9.91 -8.35 -7.16
N TYR A 24 -8.91 -8.19 -8.04
CA TYR A 24 -9.03 -8.48 -9.47
C TYR A 24 -9.19 -9.97 -9.77
N ALA A 25 -8.49 -10.84 -9.05
CA ALA A 25 -8.61 -12.29 -9.21
C ALA A 25 -10.03 -12.81 -8.94
N THR A 26 -10.82 -12.11 -8.12
CA THR A 26 -12.23 -12.49 -7.88
C THR A 26 -13.15 -12.27 -9.07
N ARG A 27 -12.78 -11.40 -10.02
CA ARG A 27 -13.65 -10.87 -11.10
C ARG A 27 -14.94 -10.23 -10.59
N LYS A 28 -14.96 -9.83 -9.32
CA LYS A 28 -16.05 -9.13 -8.63
C LYS A 28 -15.55 -7.81 -8.02
N ASP A 29 -14.45 -7.29 -8.53
CA ASP A 29 -13.78 -6.08 -8.07
C ASP A 29 -14.74 -4.88 -8.03
N GLY A 30 -15.62 -4.72 -9.03
CA GLY A 30 -16.65 -3.69 -9.02
C GLY A 30 -17.58 -3.74 -7.80
N ALA A 31 -18.06 -4.94 -7.43
CA ALA A 31 -18.91 -5.13 -6.25
C ALA A 31 -18.13 -4.88 -4.95
N ILE A 32 -16.88 -5.35 -4.87
CA ILE A 32 -16.00 -5.12 -3.72
C ILE A 32 -15.79 -3.62 -3.51
N PHE A 33 -15.45 -2.88 -4.58
CA PHE A 33 -15.22 -1.44 -4.49
C PHE A 33 -16.49 -0.67 -4.13
N ASN A 34 -17.66 -1.12 -4.57
CA ASN A 34 -18.92 -0.50 -4.17
C ASN A 34 -19.19 -0.69 -2.67
N ILE A 35 -19.04 -1.91 -2.15
CA ILE A 35 -19.16 -2.18 -0.70
C ILE A 35 -18.21 -1.28 0.11
N LEU A 36 -16.95 -1.17 -0.30
CA LEU A 36 -15.98 -0.31 0.39
C LEU A 36 -16.41 1.17 0.38
N ARG A 37 -16.88 1.67 -0.77
CA ARG A 37 -17.35 3.07 -0.89
C ARG A 37 -18.61 3.33 -0.08
N GLU A 38 -19.57 2.40 -0.09
CA GLU A 38 -20.81 2.48 0.70
C GLU A 38 -20.50 2.49 2.21
N ALA A 39 -19.44 1.80 2.63
CA ALA A 39 -18.92 1.85 4.00
C ALA A 39 -18.15 3.14 4.36
N GLY A 40 -17.99 4.09 3.41
CA GLY A 40 -17.26 5.35 3.63
C GLY A 40 -15.75 5.29 3.37
N ILE A 41 -15.25 4.21 2.77
CA ILE A 41 -13.83 4.07 2.43
C ILE A 41 -13.54 4.73 1.08
N THR A 42 -12.50 5.56 1.02
CA THR A 42 -12.03 6.17 -0.22
C THR A 42 -11.15 5.18 -1.00
N VAL A 43 -11.70 4.58 -2.05
CA VAL A 43 -10.98 3.67 -2.95
C VAL A 43 -10.21 4.49 -4.00
N LEU A 44 -8.88 4.46 -3.94
CA LEU A 44 -7.98 5.18 -4.83
C LEU A 44 -7.40 4.25 -5.90
N ARG A 45 -7.85 4.37 -7.14
CA ARG A 45 -7.35 3.60 -8.29
C ARG A 45 -6.71 4.53 -9.30
N ASN A 46 -5.37 4.66 -9.25
CA ASN A 46 -4.65 5.70 -10.00
C ASN A 46 -5.26 7.10 -9.76
N GLN A 47 -5.63 7.34 -8.50
CA GLN A 47 -6.35 8.52 -8.03
C GLN A 47 -5.67 9.04 -6.77
N SER A 48 -5.89 10.32 -6.47
CA SER A 48 -5.38 10.95 -5.26
C SER A 48 -6.49 11.62 -4.45
N ALA A 49 -6.23 11.75 -3.15
CA ALA A 49 -7.03 12.53 -2.22
C ALA A 49 -6.11 13.45 -1.41
N MET A 50 -6.57 14.67 -1.13
CA MET A 50 -5.86 15.59 -0.27
C MET A 50 -6.32 15.41 1.18
N ILE A 51 -5.40 15.31 2.12
CA ILE A 51 -5.68 15.44 3.55
C ILE A 51 -5.08 16.74 4.06
N THR A 52 -5.84 17.45 4.88
CA THR A 52 -5.42 18.71 5.49
C THR A 52 -5.51 18.61 7.00
N ARG A 53 -4.52 19.16 7.71
CA ARG A 53 -4.51 19.27 9.17
C ARG A 53 -3.85 20.57 9.58
N GLY A 54 -4.65 21.51 10.08
CA GLY A 54 -4.19 22.89 10.25
C GLY A 54 -3.79 23.47 8.89
N GLU A 55 -2.59 24.01 8.80
CA GLU A 55 -2.01 24.54 7.55
C GLU A 55 -1.24 23.48 6.74
N GLY A 56 -1.09 22.25 7.27
CA GLY A 56 -0.37 21.18 6.60
C GLY A 56 -1.24 20.40 5.63
N GLU A 57 -0.71 20.12 4.44
CA GLU A 57 -1.36 19.30 3.42
C GLU A 57 -0.49 18.09 3.02
N ILE A 58 -1.13 16.95 2.86
CA ILE A 58 -0.51 15.73 2.31
C ILE A 58 -1.43 15.19 1.21
N MET A 59 -0.86 14.91 0.05
CA MET A 59 -1.57 14.17 -0.99
C MET A 59 -1.36 12.68 -0.76
N ILE A 60 -2.46 11.95 -0.61
CA ILE A 60 -2.47 10.49 -0.65
C ILE A 60 -2.67 10.08 -2.10
N LEU A 61 -1.68 9.39 -2.67
CA LEU A 61 -1.73 8.87 -4.04
C LEU A 61 -1.94 7.36 -4.01
N GLY A 62 -3.03 6.85 -4.58
CA GLY A 62 -3.22 5.41 -4.76
C GLY A 62 -2.79 4.96 -6.14
N ILE A 63 -1.85 4.00 -6.22
CA ILE A 63 -1.50 3.31 -7.45
C ILE A 63 -2.31 2.03 -7.56
N ASP A 64 -2.96 1.85 -8.71
CA ASP A 64 -3.73 0.64 -9.01
C ASP A 64 -2.80 -0.58 -9.21
N ASP A 65 -3.28 -1.77 -8.89
CA ASP A 65 -2.49 -2.99 -9.01
C ASP A 65 -2.30 -3.39 -10.48
N PRO A 66 -1.11 -3.88 -10.90
CA PRO A 66 -0.86 -4.36 -12.26
C PRO A 66 -1.78 -5.49 -12.74
N SER A 67 -2.49 -6.17 -11.83
CA SER A 67 -3.51 -7.19 -12.17
C SER A 67 -4.85 -6.59 -12.60
N GLY A 68 -4.99 -5.26 -12.55
CA GLY A 68 -6.17 -4.53 -12.99
C GLY A 68 -6.31 -4.52 -14.51
N ARG A 69 -6.92 -3.45 -15.05
CA ARG A 69 -7.13 -3.34 -16.50
C ARG A 69 -5.82 -3.09 -17.23
N ALA A 70 -5.64 -3.74 -18.38
CA ALA A 70 -4.43 -3.60 -19.20
C ALA A 70 -4.23 -2.19 -19.78
N ASP A 71 -5.30 -1.40 -19.93
CA ASP A 71 -5.29 -0.03 -20.48
C ASP A 71 -5.13 1.06 -19.40
N MET A 72 -4.83 0.68 -18.16
CA MET A 72 -4.61 1.66 -17.10
C MET A 72 -3.34 2.48 -17.33
N MET A 73 -3.40 3.73 -16.86
CA MET A 73 -2.25 4.64 -16.84
C MET A 73 -1.06 4.00 -16.11
N LYS A 74 0.15 4.21 -16.63
CA LYS A 74 1.37 3.69 -16.01
C LYS A 74 1.66 4.45 -14.71
N MET A 75 2.27 3.78 -13.74
CA MET A 75 2.64 4.36 -12.44
C MET A 75 3.39 5.69 -12.57
N GLU A 76 4.35 5.77 -13.49
CA GLU A 76 5.11 6.98 -13.78
C GLU A 76 4.20 8.15 -14.21
N GLU A 77 3.26 7.90 -15.11
CA GLU A 77 2.31 8.91 -15.60
C GLU A 77 1.36 9.37 -14.48
N VAL A 78 0.87 8.42 -13.66
CA VAL A 78 0.03 8.70 -12.50
C VAL A 78 0.77 9.59 -11.50
N PHE A 79 2.04 9.28 -11.20
CA PHE A 79 2.84 10.05 -10.27
C PHE A 79 3.17 11.45 -10.82
N LYS A 80 3.56 11.56 -12.08
CA LYS A 80 3.82 12.85 -12.74
C LYS A 80 2.58 13.74 -12.73
N LEU A 81 1.40 13.18 -13.01
CA LEU A 81 0.12 13.90 -12.96
C LEU A 81 -0.25 14.33 -11.54
N ALA A 82 0.02 13.50 -10.54
CA ALA A 82 -0.20 13.86 -9.14
C ALA A 82 0.72 15.00 -8.71
N ARG A 83 2.02 14.89 -9.04
CA ARG A 83 3.03 15.89 -8.71
C ARG A 83 2.81 17.21 -9.44
N SER A 84 2.27 17.20 -10.66
CA SER A 84 1.95 18.44 -11.38
C SER A 84 0.79 19.24 -10.75
N LYS A 85 0.03 18.64 -9.82
CA LYS A 85 -1.12 19.28 -9.16
C LYS A 85 -0.77 19.88 -7.81
N THR A 86 0.36 19.52 -7.22
CA THR A 86 0.72 19.96 -5.87
C THR A 86 2.22 19.86 -5.62
N ASP A 87 2.73 20.82 -4.85
CA ASP A 87 4.07 20.72 -4.28
C ASP A 87 4.10 20.04 -2.91
N SER A 88 2.93 19.77 -2.33
CA SER A 88 2.76 19.13 -1.03
C SER A 88 3.41 17.74 -0.98
N PHE A 89 3.65 17.25 0.24
CA PHE A 89 4.19 15.92 0.45
C PHE A 89 3.25 14.86 -0.12
N ILE A 90 3.79 13.91 -0.89
CA ILE A 90 3.01 12.81 -1.47
C ILE A 90 3.30 11.53 -0.68
N LEU A 91 2.25 10.97 -0.08
CA LEU A 91 2.23 9.62 0.48
C LEU A 91 1.58 8.68 -0.53
N THR A 92 2.36 7.75 -1.05
CA THR A 92 1.87 6.77 -2.03
C THR A 92 1.41 5.50 -1.34
N LEU A 93 0.22 5.02 -1.70
CA LEU A 93 -0.30 3.70 -1.36
C LEU A 93 -0.16 2.80 -2.60
N SER A 94 0.46 1.63 -2.44
CA SER A 94 0.57 0.63 -3.50
C SER A 94 0.60 -0.76 -2.89
N HIS A 95 -0.14 -1.72 -3.45
CA HIS A 95 -0.09 -3.09 -2.96
C HIS A 95 1.29 -3.74 -3.14
N ARG A 96 2.06 -3.34 -4.16
CA ARG A 96 3.29 -4.00 -4.61
C ARG A 96 4.55 -3.55 -3.87
N TYR A 97 5.13 -4.42 -3.06
CA TYR A 97 6.42 -4.20 -2.38
C TYR A 97 7.64 -4.34 -3.30
N ASP A 98 7.48 -5.07 -4.40
CA ASP A 98 8.53 -5.50 -5.32
C ASP A 98 8.92 -4.44 -6.36
N ARG A 99 8.27 -3.27 -6.34
CA ARG A 99 8.57 -2.13 -7.22
C ARG A 99 9.39 -1.03 -6.55
N PHE A 100 10.11 -1.35 -5.48
CA PHE A 100 10.87 -0.36 -4.69
C PHE A 100 11.87 0.46 -5.52
N GLU A 101 12.57 -0.18 -6.44
CA GLU A 101 13.55 0.50 -7.27
C GLU A 101 12.89 1.56 -8.17
N GLU A 102 11.73 1.25 -8.75
CA GLU A 102 10.94 2.18 -9.59
C GLU A 102 10.35 3.33 -8.75
N TYR A 103 9.86 3.06 -7.54
CA TYR A 103 9.43 4.12 -6.63
C TYR A 103 10.55 5.13 -6.34
N ALA A 104 11.77 4.61 -6.15
CA ALA A 104 12.95 5.42 -5.87
C ALA A 104 13.41 6.21 -7.09
N GLU A 105 13.37 5.62 -8.29
CA GLU A 105 13.67 6.29 -9.55
C GLU A 105 12.69 7.43 -9.85
N LEU A 106 11.41 7.25 -9.52
CA LEU A 106 10.40 8.29 -9.65
C LEU A 106 10.49 9.37 -8.54
N GLY A 107 11.30 9.14 -7.51
CA GLY A 107 11.46 10.08 -6.39
C GLY A 107 10.23 10.19 -5.49
N MET A 108 9.46 9.10 -5.33
CA MET A 108 8.32 9.07 -4.42
C MET A 108 8.80 9.21 -2.97
N PRO A 109 8.37 10.22 -2.17
CA PRO A 109 8.95 10.45 -0.85
C PRO A 109 8.66 9.32 0.15
N LEU A 110 7.41 8.86 0.22
CA LEU A 110 6.96 7.79 1.09
C LEU A 110 6.00 6.85 0.34
N VAL A 111 6.27 5.55 0.39
CA VAL A 111 5.42 4.51 -0.20
C VAL A 111 5.05 3.48 0.85
N LEU A 112 3.75 3.26 1.06
CA LEU A 112 3.24 2.21 1.94
C LEU A 112 2.81 1.01 1.11
N THR A 113 3.38 -0.15 1.41
CA THR A 113 3.18 -1.37 0.63
C THR A 113 2.78 -2.58 1.45
N GLY A 114 2.21 -3.57 0.75
CA GLY A 114 1.78 -4.84 1.29
C GLY A 114 2.28 -6.00 0.45
N HIS A 115 1.41 -6.98 0.20
CA HIS A 115 1.62 -8.15 -0.66
C HIS A 115 2.74 -9.13 -0.26
N ALA A 116 3.85 -8.72 0.36
CA ALA A 116 4.94 -9.61 0.76
C ALA A 116 4.52 -10.63 1.83
N HIS A 117 3.44 -10.32 2.56
CA HIS A 117 2.96 -11.06 3.73
C HIS A 117 4.03 -11.30 4.81
N GLY A 118 5.17 -10.60 4.83
CA GLY A 118 6.28 -10.88 5.75
C GLY A 118 7.21 -12.03 5.36
N GLY A 119 6.94 -12.67 4.22
CA GLY A 119 7.39 -14.03 3.91
C GLY A 119 6.55 -15.08 4.65
N LEU A 120 6.24 -16.20 4.00
CA LEU A 120 5.39 -17.26 4.55
C LEU A 120 6.01 -17.92 5.80
N ILE A 121 7.34 -17.99 5.85
CA ILE A 121 8.11 -18.58 6.96
C ILE A 121 9.16 -17.57 7.40
N ARG A 122 9.24 -17.28 8.71
CA ARG A 122 10.32 -16.48 9.33
C ARG A 122 10.91 -17.23 10.52
N LEU A 123 12.06 -17.88 10.35
CA LEU A 123 12.72 -18.52 11.49
C LEU A 123 13.24 -17.45 12.47
N PRO A 124 13.51 -17.81 13.74
CA PRO A 124 14.18 -16.91 14.66
C PRO A 124 15.43 -16.29 14.03
N PHE A 125 15.55 -14.97 14.13
CA PHE A 125 16.67 -14.18 13.60
C PHE A 125 16.78 -14.12 12.06
N THR A 126 15.77 -14.56 11.31
CA THR A 126 15.76 -14.43 9.84
C THR A 126 14.67 -13.48 9.35
N ASP A 127 14.86 -12.99 8.12
CA ASP A 127 13.77 -12.42 7.32
C ASP A 127 12.90 -13.53 6.70
N GLY A 128 11.90 -13.11 5.92
CA GLY A 128 11.00 -14.02 5.21
C GLY A 128 11.75 -14.93 4.25
N ILE A 129 11.56 -16.24 4.38
CA ILE A 129 12.28 -17.26 3.59
C ILE A 129 11.58 -17.52 2.26
N VAL A 130 10.24 -17.46 2.23
CA VAL A 130 9.43 -17.75 1.04
C VAL A 130 8.46 -16.60 0.82
N GLY A 131 8.59 -15.87 -0.27
CA GLY A 131 7.66 -14.81 -0.67
C GLY A 131 6.43 -15.34 -1.41
N PRO A 132 5.49 -14.44 -1.77
CA PRO A 132 4.48 -14.72 -2.78
C PRO A 132 5.10 -15.30 -4.06
N GLY A 133 4.40 -16.21 -4.73
CA GLY A 133 4.93 -16.87 -5.94
C GLY A 133 6.09 -17.85 -5.70
N ARG A 134 6.37 -18.22 -4.44
CA ARG A 134 7.45 -19.15 -4.03
C ARG A 134 8.86 -18.64 -4.30
N VAL A 135 9.04 -17.33 -4.40
CA VAL A 135 10.37 -16.71 -4.46
C VAL A 135 11.10 -16.96 -3.14
N LEU A 136 12.31 -17.53 -3.22
CA LEU A 136 13.14 -17.75 -2.03
C LEU A 136 13.89 -16.45 -1.66
N PHE A 137 13.98 -16.19 -0.36
CA PHE A 137 14.68 -15.02 0.22
C PHE A 137 14.31 -13.67 -0.44
N PRO A 138 13.01 -13.31 -0.49
CA PRO A 138 12.58 -12.01 -1.01
C PRO A 138 13.31 -10.84 -0.35
N LYS A 139 13.79 -9.90 -1.17
CA LYS A 139 14.60 -8.74 -0.74
C LYS A 139 13.84 -7.82 0.22
N PHE A 140 12.54 -7.62 0.01
CA PHE A 140 11.70 -6.79 0.86
C PHE A 140 10.56 -7.62 1.42
N THR A 141 10.48 -7.71 2.74
CA THR A 141 9.50 -8.56 3.44
C THR A 141 8.75 -7.84 4.53
N ASN A 142 9.40 -6.90 5.21
CA ASN A 142 8.80 -6.15 6.31
C ASN A 142 9.62 -4.91 6.66
N GLY A 143 8.97 -3.91 7.23
CA GLY A 143 9.66 -2.76 7.82
C GLY A 143 9.99 -1.68 6.81
N LEU A 144 11.01 -0.89 7.12
CA LEU A 144 11.35 0.35 6.42
C LEU A 144 12.58 0.14 5.55
N TYR A 145 12.47 0.56 4.29
CA TYR A 145 13.53 0.51 3.28
C TYR A 145 13.76 1.92 2.72
N GLN A 146 15.02 2.31 2.55
CA GLN A 146 15.40 3.64 2.06
C GLN A 146 16.36 3.55 0.88
N LYS A 147 16.11 4.37 -0.14
CA LYS A 147 16.98 4.58 -1.29
C LYS A 147 16.86 6.04 -1.74
N GLY A 148 17.94 6.79 -1.66
CA GLY A 148 17.91 8.24 -1.90
C GLY A 148 16.91 8.92 -0.95
N ASN A 149 16.00 9.72 -1.51
CA ASN A 149 14.95 10.42 -0.75
C ASN A 149 13.64 9.61 -0.60
N THR A 150 13.63 8.35 -1.06
CA THR A 150 12.44 7.49 -1.04
C THR A 150 12.49 6.53 0.13
N THR A 151 11.43 6.56 0.93
CA THR A 151 11.18 5.58 2.00
C THR A 151 10.02 4.68 1.61
N MET A 152 10.22 3.36 1.61
CA MET A 152 9.14 2.38 1.47
C MET A 152 8.92 1.64 2.80
N ILE A 153 7.67 1.52 3.23
CA ILE A 153 7.30 0.73 4.40
C ILE A 153 6.48 -0.47 3.94
N ALA A 154 7.02 -1.68 4.09
CA ALA A 154 6.34 -2.92 3.78
C ALA A 154 5.65 -3.49 5.03
N SER A 155 4.32 -3.52 5.01
CA SER A 155 3.53 -4.22 6.02
C SER A 155 3.50 -5.73 5.75
N ARG A 156 3.48 -6.52 6.82
CA ARG A 156 3.27 -7.97 6.71
C ARG A 156 1.80 -8.30 6.55
N GLY A 157 0.90 -7.34 6.75
CA GLY A 157 -0.55 -7.52 6.62
C GLY A 157 -1.17 -8.37 7.73
N LEU A 158 -2.49 -8.36 7.78
CA LEU A 158 -3.29 -9.02 8.81
C LEU A 158 -3.62 -10.49 8.50
N GLY A 159 -3.84 -10.80 7.22
CA GLY A 159 -4.35 -12.11 6.77
C GLY A 159 -3.32 -12.99 6.06
N ASN A 160 -3.59 -14.30 6.04
CA ASN A 160 -2.83 -15.26 5.24
C ASN A 160 -3.08 -15.05 3.74
N ALA A 161 -2.15 -15.47 2.88
CA ALA A 161 -2.50 -15.70 1.48
C ALA A 161 -3.33 -17.00 1.41
N SER A 162 -4.23 -17.11 0.43
CA SER A 162 -5.33 -18.09 0.38
C SER A 162 -5.00 -19.53 0.80
N PHE A 163 -3.78 -20.02 0.57
CA PHE A 163 -3.36 -21.39 0.90
C PHE A 163 -2.09 -21.47 1.79
N SER A 164 -1.55 -20.35 2.26
CA SER A 164 -0.27 -20.37 3.00
C SER A 164 -0.45 -20.18 4.50
N LEU A 165 -0.05 -21.21 5.26
CA LEU A 165 0.14 -21.09 6.70
C LEU A 165 1.35 -20.18 6.95
N ARG A 166 1.15 -19.07 7.66
CA ARG A 166 2.25 -18.26 8.19
C ARG A 166 2.91 -19.01 9.34
N LEU A 167 4.20 -19.32 9.21
CA LEU A 167 4.98 -19.94 10.27
C LEU A 167 5.92 -18.90 10.90
N PHE A 168 5.79 -18.71 12.21
CA PHE A 168 6.56 -17.73 13.01
C PHE A 168 6.47 -16.29 12.47
N ASN A 169 5.45 -15.98 11.68
CA ASN A 169 5.22 -14.68 11.11
C ASN A 169 3.84 -14.15 11.52
N ARG A 170 3.83 -13.28 12.55
CA ARG A 170 2.61 -12.73 13.14
C ARG A 170 1.97 -11.65 12.25
N PRO A 171 0.65 -11.40 12.34
CA PRO A 171 0.03 -10.20 11.76
C PRO A 171 0.80 -8.90 12.11
N HIS A 172 0.76 -7.92 11.20
CA HIS A 172 1.46 -6.65 11.37
C HIS A 172 0.59 -5.48 10.93
N VAL A 173 0.43 -4.50 11.83
CA VAL A 173 -0.18 -3.20 11.56
C VAL A 173 0.84 -2.12 11.94
N PRO A 174 1.50 -1.48 10.96
CA PRO A 174 2.43 -0.40 11.26
C PRO A 174 1.67 0.86 11.67
N ILE A 175 2.16 1.55 12.70
CA ILE A 175 1.71 2.89 13.09
C ILE A 175 2.79 3.87 12.64
N ILE A 176 2.40 4.83 11.79
CA ILE A 176 3.32 5.80 11.19
C ILE A 176 2.91 7.18 11.67
N THR A 177 3.85 7.88 12.30
CA THR A 177 3.68 9.28 12.71
C THR A 177 4.50 10.16 11.79
N LEU A 178 3.82 10.98 10.98
CA LEU A 178 4.47 12.00 10.17
C LEU A 178 4.68 13.26 11.02
N LYS A 179 5.85 13.88 10.88
CA LYS A 179 6.21 15.14 11.53
C LYS A 179 6.62 16.13 10.45
N CYS A 180 6.21 17.38 10.62
CA CYS A 180 6.79 18.47 9.84
C CYS A 180 8.28 18.52 10.16
N ALA A 181 9.12 18.71 9.14
CA ALA A 181 10.50 19.06 9.38
C ALA A 181 10.53 20.41 10.09
N ASP A 182 11.40 20.56 11.10
CA ASP A 182 11.67 21.86 11.69
C ASP A 182 12.12 22.81 10.56
N LYS A 183 11.55 24.02 10.51
CA LYS A 183 12.04 25.05 9.59
C LYS A 183 13.50 25.31 9.97
N LYS A 184 14.43 24.92 9.10
CA LYS A 184 15.84 25.34 9.21
C LYS A 184 15.97 26.83 8.99
#